data_AF-A0A382M5U5-F1
#
_entry.id   AF-A0A382M5U5-F1
#
_cell.length_a   1.000
_cell.length_b   1.000
_cell.length_c   1.000
_cell.angle_alpha   90.00
_cell.angle_beta   90.00
_cell.angle_gamma   90.00
#
_symmetry.space_group_name_H-M   'P 1'
#
loop_
_entity.id
_entity.type
_entity.pdbx_description
1 polymer ?
#
loop_
_entity_poly.entity_id
_entity_poly.type
_entity_poly.pdbx_seq_one_letter_code
_entity_poly.pdbx_strand_id
1 'polypeptide(L)'
;PDLIIIYDGWNDLRFNVSPNELKENWNAICEIGKKNNFDVIISLQPIAGFGDKTLTKQELEYVKAGESYSKKPLIESLSVYQHYAKNLSEIKTCTKTIDLSNVFDNETGTIYSDQGHVYDKGNAIVAKALYDTILPIILKNKEFNIFENEKGFENIPSLNYEGREVIAYVELIPSNLLNDEKLKISMYDITNNEYIQNVTYFISISTNNENLLNEYFFADDGILIMNFQPNDDPIIKIKGERQYAENAYVMLGSKYIPDLSGVYLTSTTPLLLSGPIFSSDGIYTFNIELRTMDDPNNWIYPSSGFHYEFNFKKDG
;
A
#
# COMPACT_ATOMS: atom_id res chain seq x y z
N PRO A 1 -19.39 14.95 7.52
CA PRO A 1 -18.18 14.31 6.94
C PRO A 1 -18.33 12.82 7.18
N ASP A 2 -17.94 11.99 6.24
CA ASP A 2 -18.05 10.54 6.42
C ASP A 2 -16.78 10.01 7.11
N LEU A 3 -15.61 10.57 6.77
CA LEU A 3 -14.30 10.29 7.37
C LEU A 3 -13.56 11.60 7.70
N ILE A 4 -12.82 11.61 8.81
CA ILE A 4 -11.84 12.63 9.14
C ILE A 4 -10.47 11.98 9.36
N ILE A 5 -9.44 12.54 8.74
CA ILE A 5 -8.04 12.18 8.95
C ILE A 5 -7.39 13.28 9.78
N ILE A 6 -6.84 12.90 10.92
CA ILE A 6 -6.09 13.77 11.83
C ILE A 6 -4.61 13.47 11.62
N TYR A 7 -3.87 14.44 11.07
CA TYR A 7 -2.42 14.36 10.86
C TYR A 7 -1.73 15.30 11.85
N ASP A 8 -1.08 14.72 12.86
CA ASP A 8 -0.85 15.41 14.13
C ASP A 8 0.45 15.02 14.84
N GLY A 9 0.79 15.73 15.92
CA GLY A 9 1.85 15.39 16.86
C GLY A 9 3.08 16.31 16.84
N TRP A 10 3.39 16.97 15.71
CA TRP A 10 4.55 17.87 15.65
C TRP A 10 4.34 19.15 16.46
N ASN A 11 3.19 19.80 16.31
CA ASN A 11 2.91 21.02 17.07
C ASN A 11 2.67 20.72 18.55
N ASP A 12 2.06 19.59 18.90
CA ASP A 12 1.91 19.12 20.28
C ASP A 12 3.26 18.95 20.96
N LEU A 13 4.21 18.32 20.26
CA LEU A 13 5.58 18.17 20.74
C LEU A 13 6.24 19.54 20.94
N ARG A 14 6.06 20.48 20.01
CA ARG A 14 6.59 21.85 20.13
C ARG A 14 5.95 22.65 21.26
N PHE A 15 4.69 22.37 21.59
CA PHE A 15 3.98 22.95 22.73
C PHE A 15 4.30 22.24 24.06
N ASN A 16 5.07 21.16 24.05
CA ASN A 16 5.33 20.29 25.20
C ASN A 16 4.05 19.70 25.80
N VAL A 17 3.06 19.36 24.96
CA VAL A 17 1.89 18.57 25.39
C VAL A 17 2.40 17.25 25.98
N SER A 18 1.78 16.77 27.05
CA SER A 18 2.21 15.48 27.62
C SER A 18 1.69 14.31 26.78
N PRO A 19 2.38 13.17 26.72
CA PRO A 19 1.88 11.99 25.98
C PRO A 19 0.48 11.53 26.40
N ASN A 20 0.15 11.66 27.69
CA ASN A 20 -1.17 11.27 28.19
C ASN A 20 -2.25 12.26 27.76
N GLU A 21 -1.97 13.55 27.81
CA GLU A 21 -2.89 14.60 27.35
C GLU A 21 -3.19 14.47 25.85
N LEU A 22 -2.16 14.24 25.02
CA LEU A 22 -2.36 14.01 23.58
C LEU A 22 -3.19 12.75 23.31
N LYS A 23 -2.93 11.67 24.05
CA LYS A 23 -3.73 10.44 23.99
C LYS A 23 -5.19 10.67 24.35
N GLU A 24 -5.47 11.50 25.36
CA GLU A 24 -6.84 11.86 25.75
C GLU A 24 -7.52 12.69 24.66
N ASN A 25 -6.83 13.66 24.06
CA ASN A 25 -7.35 14.47 22.95
C ASN A 25 -7.70 13.60 21.73
N TRP A 26 -6.81 12.68 21.36
CA TRP A 26 -7.03 11.71 20.29
C TRP A 26 -8.21 10.77 20.56
N ASN A 27 -8.34 10.25 21.79
CA ASN A 27 -9.51 9.46 22.16
C ASN A 27 -10.80 10.28 22.09
N ALA A 28 -10.77 11.54 22.55
CA ALA A 28 -11.95 12.40 22.56
C ALA A 28 -12.50 12.65 21.15
N ILE A 29 -11.64 12.92 20.17
CA ILE A 29 -12.11 13.11 18.78
C ILE A 29 -12.67 11.82 18.18
N CYS A 30 -12.11 10.66 18.51
CA CYS A 30 -12.64 9.37 18.05
C CYS A 30 -14.01 9.04 18.67
N GLU A 31 -14.22 9.37 19.95
CA GLU A 31 -15.53 9.26 20.58
C GLU A 31 -16.56 10.26 20.00
N ILE A 32 -16.11 11.46 19.60
CA ILE A 32 -16.95 12.40 18.85
C ILE A 32 -17.34 11.79 17.49
N GLY A 33 -16.41 11.15 16.79
CA GLY A 33 -16.67 10.43 15.54
C GLY A 33 -17.77 9.38 15.69
N LYS A 34 -17.60 8.46 16.65
CA LYS A 34 -18.61 7.44 16.98
C LYS A 34 -19.98 8.05 17.29
N LYS A 35 -20.01 9.08 18.14
CA LYS A 35 -21.27 9.72 18.55
C LYS A 35 -22.02 10.36 17.38
N ASN A 36 -21.30 10.86 16.37
CA ASN A 36 -21.86 11.58 15.24
C ASN A 36 -21.81 10.77 13.94
N ASN A 37 -21.53 9.46 14.02
CA ASN A 37 -21.51 8.52 12.89
C ASN A 37 -20.56 8.94 11.76
N PHE A 38 -19.31 9.28 12.10
CA PHE A 38 -18.24 9.44 11.11
C PHE A 38 -16.95 8.76 11.59
N ASP A 39 -16.18 8.24 10.63
CA ASP A 39 -14.92 7.57 10.91
C ASP A 39 -13.82 8.57 11.26
N VAL A 40 -12.93 8.16 12.15
CA VAL A 40 -11.77 8.96 12.55
C VAL A 40 -10.52 8.12 12.43
N ILE A 41 -9.58 8.64 11.65
CA ILE A 41 -8.25 8.07 11.49
C ILE A 41 -7.24 9.06 12.04
N ILE A 42 -6.39 8.60 12.95
CA ILE A 42 -5.34 9.43 13.54
C ILE A 42 -4.00 8.96 13.02
N SER A 43 -3.20 9.90 12.53
CA SER A 43 -1.86 9.65 12.04
C SER A 43 -0.85 10.52 12.78
N LEU A 44 0.22 9.88 13.28
CA LEU A 44 1.37 10.57 13.85
C LEU A 44 2.33 10.92 12.71
N GLN A 45 2.62 12.20 12.53
CA GLN A 45 3.40 12.65 11.38
C GLN A 45 4.92 12.33 11.47
N PRO A 46 5.65 12.24 10.36
CA PRO A 46 7.11 12.28 10.36
C PRO A 46 7.68 13.63 10.81
N ILE A 47 8.82 13.59 11.51
CA ILE A 47 9.61 14.77 11.93
C ILE A 47 11.08 14.48 11.63
N ALA A 48 11.81 15.45 11.07
CA ALA A 48 13.21 15.28 10.75
C ALA A 48 14.03 14.91 12.01
N GLY A 49 14.75 13.79 11.94
CA GLY A 49 15.56 13.26 13.04
C GLY A 49 14.81 12.43 14.09
N PHE A 50 13.51 12.16 13.89
CA PHE A 50 12.70 11.35 14.81
C PHE A 50 12.42 9.92 14.30
N GLY A 51 12.70 9.65 13.03
CA GLY A 51 12.80 8.29 12.45
C GLY A 51 14.25 7.91 12.13
N ASP A 52 14.44 6.80 11.43
CA ASP A 52 15.76 6.24 11.10
C ASP A 52 16.29 6.68 9.73
N LYS A 53 15.57 7.57 9.02
CA LYS A 53 16.05 8.17 7.77
C LYS A 53 17.48 8.72 7.91
N THR A 54 18.36 8.30 6.99
CA THR A 54 19.65 8.96 6.80
C THR A 54 19.42 10.37 6.24
N LEU A 55 19.60 11.38 7.09
CA LEU A 55 19.35 12.78 6.75
C LEU A 55 20.42 13.34 5.80
N THR A 56 19.99 14.18 4.86
CA THR A 56 20.93 14.98 4.06
C THR A 56 21.60 16.06 4.91
N LYS A 57 22.68 16.67 4.40
CA LYS A 57 23.37 17.76 5.11
C LYS A 57 22.42 18.91 5.47
N GLN A 58 21.51 19.25 4.54
CA GLN A 58 20.51 20.29 4.73
C GLN A 58 19.51 19.91 5.83
N GLU A 59 18.99 18.69 5.80
CA GLU A 59 18.02 18.22 6.81
C GLU A 59 18.66 18.16 8.20
N LEU A 60 19.94 17.81 8.29
CA LEU A 60 20.69 17.83 9.54
C LEU A 60 20.81 19.25 10.12
N GLU A 61 20.90 20.28 9.28
CA GLU A 61 20.86 21.68 9.73
C GLU A 61 19.49 22.04 10.31
N TYR A 62 18.39 21.55 9.72
CA TYR A 62 17.04 21.74 10.26
C TYR A 62 16.82 21.02 11.59
N VAL A 63 17.37 19.82 11.77
CA VAL A 63 17.32 19.12 13.07
C VAL A 63 18.03 19.91 14.16
N LYS A 64 19.19 20.50 13.84
CA LYS A 64 19.98 21.31 14.79
C LYS A 64 19.31 22.64 15.12
N ALA A 65 18.69 23.29 14.13
CA ALA A 65 18.04 24.59 14.28
C ALA A 65 16.59 24.49 14.80
N GLY A 66 16.02 23.29 14.81
CA GLY A 66 14.63 23.06 15.18
C GLY A 66 14.37 23.20 16.67
N GLU A 67 13.41 24.04 17.03
CA GLU A 67 13.10 24.39 18.42
C GLU A 67 11.62 24.16 18.77
N SER A 68 11.38 23.79 20.03
CA SER A 68 10.06 23.89 20.65
C SER A 68 9.67 25.37 20.86
N TYR A 69 8.40 25.64 21.18
CA TYR A 69 7.96 27.01 21.49
C TYR A 69 8.61 27.58 22.76
N SER A 70 9.18 26.72 23.60
CA SER A 70 10.01 27.11 24.74
C SER A 70 11.48 27.32 24.39
N LYS A 71 11.84 27.34 23.10
CA LYS A 71 13.21 27.53 22.57
C LYS A 71 14.22 26.49 23.03
N LYS A 72 13.75 25.26 23.27
CA LYS A 72 14.63 24.10 23.50
C LYS A 72 14.85 23.36 22.19
N PRO A 73 16.02 22.76 21.95
CA PRO A 73 16.22 21.91 20.78
C PRO A 73 15.15 20.82 20.74
N LEU A 74 14.35 20.77 19.67
CA LEU A 74 13.18 19.88 19.63
C LEU A 74 13.63 18.41 19.68
N ILE A 75 14.79 18.09 19.12
CA ILE A 75 15.37 16.73 19.10
C ILE A 75 15.57 16.14 20.50
N GLU A 76 15.70 16.96 21.55
CA GLU A 76 15.73 16.49 22.95
C GLU A 76 14.41 15.83 23.38
N SER A 77 13.33 16.04 22.64
CA SER A 77 12.00 15.48 22.88
C SER A 77 11.74 14.18 22.12
N LEU A 78 12.77 13.56 21.53
CA LEU A 78 12.66 12.27 20.82
C LEU A 78 11.97 11.20 21.67
N SER A 79 12.35 11.08 22.95
CA SER A 79 11.74 10.12 23.86
C SER A 79 10.25 10.40 24.07
N VAL A 80 9.84 11.67 24.15
CA VAL A 80 8.43 12.06 24.28
C VAL A 80 7.65 11.66 23.02
N TYR A 81 8.23 11.87 21.84
CA TYR A 81 7.59 11.48 20.58
C TYR A 81 7.43 9.98 20.43
N GLN A 82 8.41 9.19 20.89
CA GLN A 82 8.28 7.73 20.96
C GLN A 82 7.14 7.30 21.91
N HIS A 83 6.88 8.07 22.97
CA HIS A 83 5.70 7.83 23.81
C HIS A 83 4.40 8.21 23.10
N TYR A 84 4.39 9.24 22.24
CA TYR A 84 3.22 9.53 21.39
C TYR A 84 2.89 8.35 20.47
N ALA A 85 3.89 7.81 19.76
CA ALA A 85 3.75 6.63 18.90
C ALA A 85 3.19 5.42 19.68
N LYS A 86 3.78 5.14 20.86
CA LYS A 86 3.28 4.09 21.74
C LYS A 86 1.83 4.33 22.14
N ASN A 87 1.51 5.53 22.63
CA ASN A 87 0.16 5.88 23.07
C ASN A 87 -0.85 5.79 21.93
N LEU A 88 -0.47 6.19 20.71
CA LEU A 88 -1.29 6.07 19.51
C LEU A 88 -1.65 4.59 19.24
N SER A 89 -0.67 3.67 19.34
CA SER A 89 -0.91 2.23 19.12
C SER A 89 -1.88 1.58 20.14
N GLU A 90 -2.01 2.19 21.32
CA GLU A 90 -2.91 1.74 22.38
C GLU A 90 -4.35 2.24 22.19
N ILE A 91 -4.60 3.22 21.32
CA ILE A 91 -5.94 3.72 21.05
C ILE A 91 -6.73 2.69 20.23
N LYS A 92 -7.87 2.26 20.77
CA LYS A 92 -8.80 1.32 20.13
C LYS A 92 -10.16 1.94 19.79
N THR A 93 -10.34 3.22 20.13
CA THR A 93 -11.59 3.95 19.93
C THR A 93 -11.72 4.48 18.51
N CYS A 94 -10.62 4.82 17.84
CA CYS A 94 -10.62 5.29 16.46
C CYS A 94 -10.85 4.16 15.46
N THR A 95 -11.28 4.51 14.24
CA THR A 95 -11.42 3.58 13.12
C THR A 95 -10.07 2.97 12.75
N LYS A 96 -9.01 3.80 12.70
CA LYS A 96 -7.63 3.36 12.51
C LYS A 96 -6.66 4.36 13.12
N THR A 97 -5.49 3.86 13.50
CA THR A 97 -4.34 4.69 13.90
C THR A 97 -3.14 4.34 13.04
N ILE A 98 -2.38 5.34 12.61
CA ILE A 98 -1.26 5.19 11.66
C ILE A 98 -0.03 5.89 12.21
N ASP A 99 1.05 5.15 12.43
CA ASP A 99 2.33 5.78 12.78
C ASP A 99 3.15 6.00 11.51
N LEU A 100 3.34 7.27 11.14
CA LEU A 100 4.13 7.67 9.98
C LEU A 100 5.51 8.21 10.37
N SER A 101 5.95 8.07 11.62
CA SER A 101 7.25 8.60 12.08
C SER A 101 8.42 8.13 11.22
N ASN A 102 8.30 6.91 10.70
CA ASN A 102 9.35 6.16 10.00
C ASN A 102 9.09 6.08 8.48
N VAL A 103 8.09 6.79 7.96
CA VAL A 103 7.65 6.65 6.56
C VAL A 103 8.72 7.04 5.53
N PHE A 104 9.75 7.78 5.96
CA PHE A 104 10.86 8.21 5.09
C PHE A 104 12.17 7.46 5.34
N ASP A 105 12.20 6.40 6.15
CA ASP A 105 13.46 5.77 6.59
C ASP A 105 14.32 5.23 5.44
N ASN A 106 13.65 4.76 4.38
CA ASN A 106 14.31 4.23 3.18
C ASN A 106 14.65 5.32 2.14
N GLU A 107 14.31 6.58 2.39
CA GLU A 107 14.58 7.67 1.47
C GLU A 107 16.00 8.22 1.65
N THR A 108 16.76 8.28 0.56
CA THR A 108 18.13 8.83 0.56
C THR A 108 18.20 10.29 0.12
N GLY A 109 17.18 10.77 -0.61
CA GLY A 109 17.07 12.15 -1.08
C GLY A 109 16.59 13.12 -0.01
N THR A 110 16.64 14.42 -0.33
CA THR A 110 16.01 15.48 0.50
C THR A 110 14.50 15.33 0.46
N ILE A 111 13.87 15.26 1.63
CA ILE A 111 12.42 15.15 1.83
C ILE A 111 11.91 16.35 2.63
N TYR A 112 12.62 16.70 3.70
CA TYR A 112 12.19 17.76 4.60
C TYR A 112 12.59 19.15 4.12
N SER A 113 11.65 20.09 4.16
CA SER A 113 11.86 21.51 3.86
C SER A 113 12.21 22.33 5.11
N ASP A 114 11.80 21.84 6.29
CA ASP A 114 12.26 22.28 7.60
C ASP A 114 12.21 21.10 8.59
N GLN A 115 11.95 21.31 9.88
CA GLN A 115 11.88 20.20 10.84
C GLN A 115 10.62 19.31 10.70
N GLY A 116 9.52 19.82 10.15
CA GLY A 116 8.25 19.08 10.08
C GLY A 116 7.49 19.21 8.75
N HIS A 117 7.74 20.25 7.95
CA HIS A 117 7.21 20.38 6.60
C HIS A 117 8.08 19.61 5.60
N VAL A 118 7.44 19.01 4.61
CA VAL A 118 8.09 18.22 3.57
C VAL A 118 7.84 18.80 2.18
N TYR A 119 8.77 18.55 1.26
CA TYR A 119 8.59 18.85 -0.16
C TYR A 119 7.58 17.89 -0.81
N ASP A 120 7.23 18.16 -2.08
CA ASP A 120 6.26 17.37 -2.86
C ASP A 120 6.51 15.87 -2.82
N LYS A 121 7.79 15.44 -2.88
CA LYS A 121 8.16 14.02 -2.77
C LYS A 121 7.72 13.43 -1.42
N GLY A 122 7.95 14.15 -0.33
CA GLY A 122 7.52 13.71 1.01
C GLY A 122 5.99 13.69 1.13
N ASN A 123 5.31 14.71 0.59
CA ASN A 123 3.85 14.74 0.56
C ASN A 123 3.27 13.56 -0.23
N ALA A 124 3.86 13.21 -1.38
CA ALA A 124 3.44 12.06 -2.18
C ALA A 124 3.60 10.73 -1.41
N ILE A 125 4.70 10.55 -0.68
CA ILE A 125 4.95 9.36 0.14
C ILE A 125 3.95 9.28 1.30
N VAL A 126 3.71 10.38 2.03
CA VAL A 126 2.73 10.44 3.13
C VAL A 126 1.32 10.17 2.60
N ALA A 127 0.94 10.81 1.49
CA ALA A 127 -0.36 10.60 0.86
C ALA A 127 -0.55 9.14 0.44
N LYS A 128 0.48 8.51 -0.15
CA LYS A 128 0.43 7.10 -0.51
C LYS A 128 0.27 6.18 0.71
N ALA A 129 1.02 6.42 1.78
CA ALA A 129 0.92 5.62 3.01
C ALA A 129 -0.46 5.72 3.67
N LEU A 130 -1.03 6.93 3.70
CA LEU A 130 -2.41 7.15 4.14
C LEU A 130 -3.39 6.44 3.20
N TYR A 131 -3.28 6.64 1.88
CA TYR A 131 -4.15 6.02 0.88
C TYR A 131 -4.19 4.50 1.01
N ASP A 132 -3.03 3.84 1.00
CA ASP A 132 -2.91 2.38 1.09
C ASP A 132 -3.56 1.82 2.38
N THR A 133 -3.60 2.62 3.46
CA THR A 133 -4.21 2.21 4.74
C THR A 133 -5.70 2.52 4.82
N ILE A 134 -6.12 3.63 4.21
CA ILE A 134 -7.47 4.18 4.35
C ILE A 134 -8.41 3.59 3.29
N LEU A 135 -7.90 3.29 2.10
CA LEU A 135 -8.69 2.79 0.99
C LEU A 135 -9.55 1.57 1.39
N PRO A 136 -9.04 0.52 2.05
CA PRO A 136 -9.87 -0.62 2.45
C PRO A 136 -11.02 -0.25 3.42
N ILE A 137 -10.82 0.79 4.24
CA ILE A 137 -11.84 1.28 5.19
C ILE A 137 -12.98 1.97 4.45
N ILE A 138 -12.65 2.84 3.49
CA ILE A 138 -13.63 3.52 2.63
C ILE A 138 -14.45 2.49 1.86
N LEU A 139 -13.79 1.49 1.25
CA LEU A 139 -14.44 0.46 0.44
C LEU A 139 -15.42 -0.41 1.24
N LYS A 140 -15.22 -0.58 2.55
CA LYS A 140 -16.11 -1.35 3.42
C LYS A 140 -17.42 -0.62 3.74
N ASN A 141 -17.39 0.72 3.81
CA ASN A 141 -18.57 1.48 4.17
C ASN A 141 -19.40 1.79 2.93
N LYS A 142 -20.51 1.06 2.76
CA LYS A 142 -21.47 1.26 1.66
C LYS A 142 -22.02 2.69 1.54
N GLU A 143 -21.98 3.49 2.62
CA GLU A 143 -22.38 4.91 2.59
C GLU A 143 -21.32 5.83 1.96
N PHE A 144 -20.06 5.40 1.86
CA PHE A 144 -18.97 6.12 1.18
C PHE A 144 -18.87 5.80 -0.31
N ASN A 145 -19.84 5.08 -0.87
CA ASN A 145 -19.96 4.84 -2.32
C ASN A 145 -20.31 6.12 -3.12
N ILE A 146 -19.76 7.27 -2.72
CA ILE A 146 -19.68 8.49 -3.52
C ILE A 146 -18.77 8.26 -4.75
N PHE A 147 -17.96 7.20 -4.73
CA PHE A 147 -17.16 6.72 -5.86
C PHE A 147 -17.96 5.97 -6.93
N GLU A 148 -19.29 5.79 -6.78
CA GLU A 148 -20.16 5.34 -7.88
C GLU A 148 -20.04 6.25 -9.12
N ASN A 149 -19.59 7.50 -8.96
CA ASN A 149 -19.46 8.44 -10.09
C ASN A 149 -18.01 8.68 -10.58
N GLU A 150 -16.99 8.08 -9.96
CA GLU A 150 -15.64 8.02 -10.54
C GLU A 150 -15.48 6.70 -11.27
N LYS A 151 -15.23 6.77 -12.59
CA LYS A 151 -15.18 5.66 -13.56
C LYS A 151 -14.18 4.51 -13.28
N GLY A 152 -13.66 4.37 -12.06
CA GLY A 152 -12.70 3.34 -11.67
C GLY A 152 -13.06 2.50 -10.44
N PHE A 153 -14.14 2.79 -9.72
CA PHE A 153 -14.43 2.16 -8.42
C PHE A 153 -15.82 1.51 -8.29
N GLU A 154 -16.65 1.51 -9.33
CA GLU A 154 -17.89 0.75 -9.33
C GLU A 154 -17.59 -0.77 -9.29
N ASN A 155 -17.89 -1.41 -8.17
CA ASN A 155 -17.85 -2.87 -7.94
C ASN A 155 -16.44 -3.50 -7.91
N ILE A 156 -15.64 -3.19 -6.88
CA ILE A 156 -14.49 -4.06 -6.57
C ILE A 156 -15.05 -5.46 -6.25
N PRO A 157 -14.74 -6.49 -7.06
CA PRO A 157 -15.21 -7.83 -6.81
C PRO A 157 -14.67 -8.33 -5.47
N SER A 158 -15.58 -8.85 -4.63
CA SER A 158 -15.27 -9.49 -3.36
C SER A 158 -15.62 -10.97 -3.43
N LEU A 159 -14.81 -11.83 -2.80
CA LEU A 159 -15.10 -13.24 -2.63
C LEU A 159 -15.26 -13.56 -1.14
N ASN A 160 -16.19 -14.46 -0.82
CA ASN A 160 -16.27 -15.03 0.52
C ASN A 160 -15.52 -16.36 0.53
N TYR A 161 -14.49 -16.46 1.35
CA TYR A 161 -13.70 -17.66 1.51
C TYR A 161 -13.54 -17.97 3.01
N GLU A 162 -14.00 -19.15 3.45
CA GLU A 162 -13.93 -19.60 4.84
C GLU A 162 -14.43 -18.57 5.89
N GLY A 163 -15.46 -17.79 5.53
CA GLY A 163 -16.03 -16.75 6.41
C GLY A 163 -15.27 -15.42 6.40
N ARG A 164 -14.26 -15.29 5.54
CA ARG A 164 -13.53 -14.05 5.28
C ARG A 164 -14.03 -13.41 3.98
N GLU A 165 -14.27 -12.12 4.02
CA GLU A 165 -14.55 -11.32 2.83
C GLU A 165 -13.22 -10.80 2.29
N VAL A 166 -12.82 -11.28 1.12
CA VAL A 166 -11.54 -10.94 0.50
C VAL A 166 -11.76 -10.15 -0.78
N ILE A 167 -10.93 -9.13 -1.01
CA ILE A 167 -10.93 -8.32 -2.23
C ILE A 167 -9.55 -8.36 -2.88
N ALA A 168 -9.55 -8.35 -4.21
CA ALA A 168 -8.36 -8.01 -5.00
C ALA A 168 -8.49 -6.56 -5.42
N TYR A 169 -7.59 -5.67 -5.02
CA TYR A 169 -7.49 -4.32 -5.57
C TYR A 169 -6.51 -4.33 -6.73
N VAL A 170 -6.91 -3.82 -7.90
CA VAL A 170 -6.08 -3.80 -9.11
C VAL A 170 -5.91 -2.37 -9.58
N GLU A 171 -4.67 -1.93 -9.70
CA GLU A 171 -4.30 -0.56 -10.05
C GLU A 171 -3.27 -0.54 -11.17
N LEU A 172 -3.53 0.25 -12.22
CA LEU A 172 -2.51 0.67 -13.17
C LEU A 172 -1.77 1.87 -12.59
N ILE A 173 -0.48 1.69 -12.32
CA ILE A 173 0.41 2.73 -11.79
C ILE A 173 1.08 3.43 -12.97
N PRO A 174 0.90 4.75 -13.14
CA PRO A 174 1.60 5.52 -14.16
C PRO A 174 3.12 5.39 -13.96
N SER A 175 3.85 5.01 -15.01
CA SER A 175 5.31 5.01 -14.98
C SER A 175 5.84 6.33 -15.54
N ASN A 176 6.90 6.86 -14.92
CA ASN A 176 7.61 8.03 -15.44
C ASN A 176 8.56 7.68 -16.61
N LEU A 177 8.64 6.40 -17.01
CA LEU A 177 9.44 5.90 -18.13
C LEU A 177 8.53 5.73 -19.35
N LEU A 178 8.92 6.33 -20.48
CA LEU A 178 8.20 6.23 -21.75
C LEU A 178 7.99 4.75 -22.14
N ASN A 179 6.73 4.35 -22.31
CA ASN A 179 6.29 2.99 -22.68
C ASN A 179 6.54 1.88 -21.65
N ASP A 180 6.67 2.19 -20.37
CA ASP A 180 6.61 1.16 -19.32
C ASP A 180 5.27 1.29 -18.60
N GLU A 181 4.49 0.22 -18.51
CA GLU A 181 3.25 0.21 -17.70
C GLU A 181 3.48 -0.62 -16.45
N LYS A 182 2.85 -0.25 -15.33
CA LYS A 182 2.93 -1.02 -14.09
C LYS A 182 1.53 -1.38 -13.60
N LEU A 183 1.33 -2.64 -13.24
CA LEU A 183 0.12 -3.09 -12.58
C LEU A 183 0.44 -3.56 -11.17
N LYS A 184 -0.35 -3.11 -10.20
CA LYS A 184 -0.33 -3.60 -8.82
C LYS A 184 -1.63 -4.33 -8.55
N ILE A 185 -1.52 -5.55 -8.03
CA ILE A 185 -2.62 -6.33 -7.50
C ILE A 185 -2.38 -6.47 -6.00
N SER A 186 -3.38 -6.20 -5.17
CA SER A 186 -3.28 -6.29 -3.72
C SER A 186 -4.43 -7.09 -3.14
N MET A 187 -4.10 -8.15 -2.42
CA MET A 187 -5.07 -9.02 -1.79
C MET A 187 -5.29 -8.63 -0.34
N TYR A 188 -6.53 -8.27 -0.02
CA TYR A 188 -6.89 -7.76 1.27
C TYR A 188 -8.05 -8.54 1.89
N ASP A 189 -7.91 -8.86 3.15
CA ASP A 189 -8.96 -9.44 3.98
C ASP A 189 -9.69 -8.33 4.72
N ILE A 190 -10.93 -8.07 4.31
CA ILE A 190 -11.81 -7.05 4.89
C ILE A 190 -12.28 -7.45 6.30
N THR A 191 -12.41 -8.75 6.55
CA THR A 191 -12.86 -9.28 7.84
C THR A 191 -11.81 -9.00 8.91
N ASN A 192 -10.54 -9.31 8.63
CA ASN A 192 -9.45 -9.15 9.60
C ASN A 192 -8.64 -7.85 9.45
N ASN A 193 -8.90 -7.04 8.43
CA ASN A 193 -8.26 -5.74 8.20
C ASN A 193 -6.73 -5.84 8.01
N GLU A 194 -6.31 -6.81 7.18
CA GLU A 194 -4.91 -7.09 6.89
C GLU A 194 -4.70 -7.57 5.44
N TYR A 195 -3.47 -7.42 4.95
CA TYR A 195 -3.07 -8.03 3.68
C TYR A 195 -2.94 -9.54 3.85
N ILE A 196 -3.45 -10.27 2.87
CA ILE A 196 -3.41 -11.72 2.84
C ILE A 196 -1.98 -12.18 2.56
N GLN A 197 -1.47 -13.13 3.34
CA GLN A 197 -0.09 -13.61 3.16
C GLN A 197 -0.03 -14.81 2.19
N ASN A 198 1.15 -15.11 1.65
CA ASN A 198 1.46 -16.30 0.84
C ASN A 198 0.44 -16.58 -0.27
N VAL A 199 0.18 -15.57 -1.09
CA VAL A 199 -0.83 -15.63 -2.14
C VAL A 199 -0.22 -16.12 -3.45
N THR A 200 -0.78 -17.19 -3.98
CA THR A 200 -0.58 -17.62 -5.37
C THR A 200 -1.79 -17.18 -6.19
N TYR A 201 -1.52 -16.45 -7.26
CA TYR A 201 -2.48 -15.96 -8.23
C TYR A 201 -2.41 -16.82 -9.49
N PHE A 202 -3.55 -17.16 -10.06
CA PHE A 202 -3.63 -17.53 -11.47
C PHE A 202 -4.25 -16.37 -12.23
N ILE A 203 -3.48 -15.77 -13.14
CA ILE A 203 -3.87 -14.54 -13.84
C ILE A 203 -4.01 -14.82 -15.32
N SER A 204 -5.21 -14.53 -15.84
CA SER A 204 -5.51 -14.54 -17.25
C SER A 204 -5.68 -13.11 -17.76
N ILE A 205 -4.92 -12.74 -18.79
CA ILE A 205 -5.02 -11.43 -19.46
C ILE A 205 -5.50 -11.67 -20.88
N SER A 206 -6.50 -10.91 -21.30
CA SER A 206 -7.05 -10.99 -22.67
C SER A 206 -7.42 -9.63 -23.22
N THR A 207 -7.43 -9.51 -24.54
CA THR A 207 -7.94 -8.33 -25.26
C THR A 207 -8.63 -8.79 -26.53
N ASN A 208 -9.72 -8.13 -26.94
CA ASN A 208 -10.48 -8.50 -28.14
C ASN A 208 -10.86 -10.00 -28.21
N ASN A 209 -11.14 -10.62 -27.05
CA ASN A 209 -11.39 -12.06 -26.87
C ASN A 209 -10.18 -12.99 -27.18
N GLU A 210 -9.00 -12.45 -27.44
CA GLU A 210 -7.76 -13.20 -27.55
C GLU A 210 -7.09 -13.29 -26.18
N ASN A 211 -6.77 -14.50 -25.75
CA ASN A 211 -6.00 -14.73 -24.53
C ASN A 211 -4.53 -14.41 -24.81
N LEU A 212 -3.99 -13.45 -24.07
CA LEU A 212 -2.60 -13.02 -24.17
C LEU A 212 -1.72 -13.77 -23.16
N LEU A 213 -2.22 -13.97 -21.94
CA LEU A 213 -1.48 -14.54 -20.82
C LEU A 213 -2.36 -15.48 -20.00
N ASN A 214 -1.80 -16.61 -19.55
CA ASN A 214 -2.34 -17.46 -18.48
C ASN A 214 -1.15 -17.99 -17.67
N GLU A 215 -0.85 -17.36 -16.53
CA GLU A 215 0.32 -17.73 -15.74
C GLU A 215 0.03 -17.66 -14.24
N TYR A 216 0.83 -18.42 -13.48
CA TYR A 216 0.82 -18.36 -12.03
C TYR A 216 1.83 -17.34 -11.53
N PHE A 217 1.44 -16.61 -10.49
CA PHE A 217 2.28 -15.63 -9.80
C PHE A 217 2.20 -15.83 -8.29
N PHE A 218 3.24 -15.45 -7.56
CA PHE A 218 3.30 -15.60 -6.11
C PHE A 218 3.84 -14.36 -5.43
N ALA A 219 3.18 -13.95 -4.34
CA ALA A 219 3.63 -12.91 -3.42
C ALA A 219 3.41 -13.36 -1.97
N ASP A 220 4.45 -13.29 -1.15
CA ASP A 220 4.38 -13.67 0.27
C ASP A 220 3.61 -12.67 1.14
N ASP A 221 3.55 -11.41 0.73
CA ASP A 221 2.85 -10.32 1.43
C ASP A 221 1.47 -9.98 0.84
N GLY A 222 1.04 -10.69 -0.19
CA GLY A 222 -0.24 -10.44 -0.88
C GLY A 222 -0.23 -9.25 -1.84
N ILE A 223 0.93 -8.67 -2.15
CA ILE A 223 1.05 -7.56 -3.08
C ILE A 223 1.88 -7.99 -4.28
N LEU A 224 1.25 -8.07 -5.45
CA LEU A 224 1.90 -8.42 -6.71
C LEU A 224 2.09 -7.18 -7.58
N ILE A 225 3.32 -6.88 -7.97
CA ILE A 225 3.65 -5.78 -8.90
C ILE A 225 4.27 -6.37 -10.16
N MET A 226 3.64 -6.08 -11.31
CA MET A 226 4.09 -6.49 -12.63
C MET A 226 4.48 -5.28 -13.46
N ASN A 227 5.67 -5.30 -14.04
CA ASN A 227 6.11 -4.30 -14.99
C ASN A 227 5.87 -4.82 -16.41
N PHE A 228 5.25 -4.01 -17.27
CA PHE A 228 4.96 -4.33 -18.65
C PHE A 228 5.84 -3.47 -19.56
N GLN A 229 6.40 -4.11 -20.59
CA GLN A 229 7.14 -3.50 -21.68
C GLN A 229 6.43 -3.79 -23.00
N PRO A 230 5.41 -2.99 -23.35
CA PRO A 230 4.60 -3.20 -24.53
C PRO A 230 5.42 -3.08 -25.80
N ASN A 231 5.28 -4.06 -26.69
CA ASN A 231 5.91 -4.08 -28.00
C ASN A 231 5.12 -4.97 -28.97
N ASP A 232 5.54 -5.03 -30.23
CA ASP A 232 4.84 -5.77 -31.29
C ASP A 232 5.21 -7.27 -31.36
N ASP A 233 6.03 -7.79 -30.43
CA ASP A 233 6.31 -9.23 -30.36
C ASP A 233 5.02 -9.96 -29.96
N PRO A 234 4.50 -10.89 -30.79
CA PRO A 234 3.28 -11.62 -30.47
C PRO A 234 3.44 -12.59 -29.29
N ILE A 235 4.68 -12.89 -28.88
CA ILE A 235 4.98 -13.80 -27.79
C ILE A 235 5.29 -13.01 -26.52
N ILE A 236 4.54 -13.28 -25.45
CA ILE A 236 4.87 -12.74 -24.13
C ILE A 236 6.11 -13.45 -23.58
N LYS A 237 7.09 -12.66 -23.17
CA LYS A 237 8.27 -13.10 -22.42
C LYS A 237 8.19 -12.54 -21.02
N ILE A 238 8.29 -13.43 -20.03
CA ILE A 238 8.27 -13.04 -18.62
C ILE A 238 9.64 -13.32 -18.04
N LYS A 239 10.27 -12.25 -17.56
CA LYS A 239 11.46 -12.32 -16.73
C LYS A 239 11.03 -12.25 -15.27
N GLY A 240 11.45 -13.25 -14.51
CA GLY A 240 11.16 -13.39 -13.09
C GLY A 240 11.74 -14.69 -12.58
N GLU A 241 11.97 -14.77 -11.28
CA GLU A 241 12.25 -16.03 -10.61
C GLU A 241 10.96 -16.85 -10.50
N ARG A 242 11.09 -18.17 -10.31
CA ARG A 242 9.94 -19.07 -10.18
C ARG A 242 10.06 -19.91 -8.92
N GLN A 243 8.94 -20.08 -8.22
CA GLN A 243 8.85 -21.06 -7.16
C GLN A 243 8.53 -22.44 -7.73
N TYR A 244 8.85 -23.48 -6.96
CA TYR A 244 8.61 -24.86 -7.35
C TYR A 244 7.11 -25.15 -7.55
N ALA A 245 6.27 -24.60 -6.67
CA ALA A 245 4.83 -24.83 -6.68
C ALA A 245 4.17 -24.12 -7.88
N GLU A 246 3.53 -24.90 -8.77
CA GLU A 246 2.93 -24.47 -10.05
C GLU A 246 3.85 -23.65 -10.95
N ASN A 247 5.17 -23.73 -10.74
CA ASN A 247 6.15 -22.98 -11.52
C ASN A 247 5.83 -21.46 -11.57
N ALA A 248 5.23 -20.96 -10.48
CA ALA A 248 4.69 -19.61 -10.39
C ALA A 248 5.80 -18.56 -10.34
N TYR A 249 5.62 -17.47 -11.07
CA TYR A 249 6.53 -16.34 -11.07
C TYR A 249 6.48 -15.55 -9.77
N VAL A 250 7.64 -15.24 -9.20
CA VAL A 250 7.74 -14.71 -7.84
C VAL A 250 7.91 -13.19 -7.85
N MET A 251 7.13 -12.51 -7.02
CA MET A 251 7.24 -11.08 -6.76
C MET A 251 8.59 -10.71 -6.14
N LEU A 252 9.16 -9.59 -6.59
CA LEU A 252 10.41 -9.05 -6.05
C LEU A 252 10.32 -8.88 -4.53
N GLY A 253 11.31 -9.39 -3.81
CA GLY A 253 11.37 -9.28 -2.35
C GLY A 253 10.62 -10.40 -1.62
N SER A 254 9.79 -11.19 -2.31
CA SER A 254 9.08 -12.28 -1.67
C SER A 254 9.98 -13.47 -1.35
N LYS A 255 9.73 -14.10 -0.20
CA LYS A 255 10.36 -15.35 0.20
C LYS A 255 9.66 -16.54 -0.44
N TYR A 256 10.40 -17.38 -1.15
CA TYR A 256 9.85 -18.50 -1.91
C TYR A 256 10.76 -19.72 -1.88
N ILE A 257 10.19 -20.87 -2.24
CA ILE A 257 10.92 -22.15 -2.34
C ILE A 257 11.12 -22.46 -3.83
N PRO A 258 12.36 -22.40 -4.37
CA PRO A 258 12.62 -22.63 -5.80
C PRO A 258 12.57 -24.11 -6.20
N ASP A 259 12.80 -25.03 -5.25
CA ASP A 259 12.94 -26.46 -5.51
C ASP A 259 12.55 -27.32 -4.29
N LEU A 260 12.63 -28.65 -4.44
CA LEU A 260 12.25 -29.61 -3.41
C LEU A 260 13.19 -29.65 -2.18
N SER A 261 14.23 -28.82 -2.10
CA SER A 261 15.10 -28.76 -0.92
C SER A 261 14.41 -28.15 0.31
N GLY A 262 13.34 -27.37 0.10
CA GLY A 262 12.65 -26.65 1.17
C GLY A 262 13.41 -25.42 1.68
N VAL A 263 14.50 -25.01 1.01
CA VAL A 263 15.24 -23.80 1.35
C VAL A 263 14.51 -22.58 0.79
N TYR A 264 14.27 -21.59 1.66
CA TYR A 264 13.70 -20.31 1.25
C TYR A 264 14.78 -19.41 0.64
N LEU A 265 14.49 -18.87 -0.53
CA LEU A 265 15.22 -17.75 -1.13
C LEU A 265 14.35 -16.49 -1.09
N THR A 266 14.97 -15.33 -1.26
CA THR A 266 14.26 -14.06 -1.43
C THR A 266 14.43 -13.63 -2.89
N SER A 267 13.31 -13.34 -3.56
CA SER A 267 13.36 -12.91 -4.95
C SER A 267 14.10 -11.58 -5.08
N THR A 268 15.01 -11.51 -6.04
CA THR A 268 15.82 -10.33 -6.37
C THR A 268 15.55 -9.82 -7.78
N THR A 269 14.71 -10.51 -8.55
CA THR A 269 14.39 -10.16 -9.93
C THR A 269 12.96 -9.59 -10.04
N PRO A 270 12.78 -8.33 -10.47
CA PRO A 270 11.45 -7.79 -10.74
C PRO A 270 10.72 -8.57 -11.84
N LEU A 271 9.41 -8.72 -11.70
CA LEU A 271 8.54 -9.27 -12.74
C LEU A 271 8.46 -8.28 -13.90
N LEU A 272 8.90 -8.73 -15.07
CA LEU A 272 8.92 -7.95 -16.30
C LEU A 272 8.30 -8.76 -17.43
N LEU A 273 7.18 -8.28 -17.96
CA LEU A 273 6.43 -8.88 -19.05
C LEU A 273 6.64 -8.05 -20.31
N SER A 274 7.34 -8.61 -21.29
CA SER A 274 7.53 -7.98 -22.60
C SER A 274 6.64 -8.68 -23.63
N GLY A 275 5.87 -7.93 -24.43
CA GLY A 275 4.97 -8.48 -25.44
C GLY A 275 3.83 -7.51 -25.78
N PRO A 276 2.69 -8.00 -26.29
CA PRO A 276 1.63 -7.15 -26.85
C PRO A 276 0.63 -6.61 -25.81
N ILE A 277 0.81 -6.92 -24.52
CA ILE A 277 -0.04 -6.33 -23.47
C ILE A 277 0.25 -4.83 -23.40
N PHE A 278 -0.80 -4.02 -23.48
CA PHE A 278 -0.77 -2.56 -23.55
C PHE A 278 -0.01 -1.97 -24.76
N SER A 279 0.20 -2.75 -25.84
CA SER A 279 0.86 -2.24 -27.05
C SER A 279 -0.05 -1.36 -27.92
N SER A 280 -1.36 -1.48 -27.72
CA SER A 280 -2.40 -0.76 -28.46
C SER A 280 -3.54 -0.31 -27.55
N ASP A 281 -4.28 0.69 -27.99
CA ASP A 281 -5.51 1.14 -27.32
C ASP A 281 -6.55 0.02 -27.35
N GLY A 282 -7.30 -0.13 -26.25
CA GLY A 282 -8.36 -1.13 -26.19
C GLY A 282 -8.77 -1.52 -24.79
N ILE A 283 -9.72 -2.45 -24.72
CA ILE A 283 -10.15 -3.04 -23.45
C ILE A 283 -9.26 -4.26 -23.18
N TYR A 284 -8.63 -4.25 -22.01
CA TYR A 284 -7.87 -5.36 -21.47
C TYR A 284 -8.63 -5.95 -20.29
N THR A 285 -8.92 -7.24 -20.37
CA THR A 285 -9.62 -7.98 -19.32
C THR A 285 -8.61 -8.78 -18.51
N PHE A 286 -8.66 -8.62 -17.19
CA PHE A 286 -7.87 -9.34 -16.20
C PHE A 286 -8.80 -10.22 -15.38
N ASN A 287 -8.61 -11.54 -15.46
CA ASN A 287 -9.24 -12.49 -14.54
C ASN A 287 -8.18 -12.98 -13.56
N ILE A 288 -8.46 -12.84 -12.27
CA ILE A 288 -7.54 -13.16 -11.18
C ILE A 288 -8.20 -14.21 -10.30
N GLU A 289 -7.61 -15.39 -10.22
CA GLU A 289 -8.07 -16.47 -9.37
C GLU A 289 -7.07 -16.71 -8.25
N LEU A 290 -7.58 -16.83 -7.02
CA LEU A 290 -6.73 -17.19 -5.88
C LEU A 290 -6.50 -18.70 -5.87
N ARG A 291 -5.25 -19.08 -5.62
CA ARG A 291 -4.81 -20.47 -5.59
C ARG A 291 -4.17 -20.89 -4.29
N THR A 292 -3.62 -19.96 -3.52
CA THR A 292 -3.25 -20.17 -2.12
C THR A 292 -3.59 -18.91 -1.32
N MET A 293 -3.79 -19.09 -0.02
CA MET A 293 -4.07 -18.03 0.94
C MET A 293 -3.50 -18.41 2.31
N ASP A 294 -2.60 -17.60 2.85
CA ASP A 294 -1.85 -17.73 4.11
C ASP A 294 -0.93 -18.95 4.24
N ASP A 295 -1.39 -20.14 3.88
CA ASP A 295 -0.59 -21.36 3.77
C ASP A 295 -0.27 -21.64 2.30
N PRO A 296 1.00 -21.52 1.87
CA PRO A 296 1.40 -21.77 0.48
C PRO A 296 1.27 -23.25 0.06
N ASN A 297 1.04 -24.18 1.01
CA ASN A 297 0.81 -25.59 0.70
C ASN A 297 -0.67 -25.93 0.58
N ASN A 298 -1.57 -25.04 1.03
CA ASN A 298 -3.00 -25.26 0.97
C ASN A 298 -3.59 -24.65 -0.30
N TRP A 299 -3.83 -25.51 -1.29
CA TRP A 299 -4.39 -25.08 -2.58
C TRP A 299 -5.90 -24.87 -2.50
N ILE A 300 -6.32 -23.72 -3.02
CA ILE A 300 -7.72 -23.30 -3.04
C ILE A 300 -8.22 -23.23 -4.49
N TYR A 301 -9.49 -23.62 -4.66
CA TYR A 301 -10.17 -23.64 -5.96
C TYR A 301 -11.50 -22.92 -5.81
N PRO A 302 -11.47 -21.58 -5.71
CA PRO A 302 -12.69 -20.81 -5.54
C PRO A 302 -13.59 -21.00 -6.76
N SER A 303 -14.90 -20.98 -6.53
CA SER A 303 -15.92 -21.14 -7.59
C SER A 303 -16.02 -19.91 -8.52
N SER A 304 -15.36 -18.82 -8.14
CA SER A 304 -15.31 -17.55 -8.86
C SER A 304 -13.96 -16.87 -8.61
N GLY A 305 -13.57 -15.99 -9.53
CA GLY A 305 -12.38 -15.13 -9.42
C GLY A 305 -12.77 -13.65 -9.42
N PHE A 306 -11.77 -12.80 -9.40
CA PHE A 306 -11.92 -11.35 -9.56
C PHE A 306 -11.80 -10.99 -11.04
N HIS A 307 -12.72 -10.15 -11.52
CA HIS A 307 -12.78 -9.75 -12.92
C HIS A 307 -12.63 -8.24 -13.05
N TYR A 308 -11.72 -7.81 -13.91
CA TYR A 308 -11.37 -6.42 -14.14
C TYR A 308 -11.28 -6.11 -15.62
N GLU A 309 -11.80 -4.96 -16.04
CA GLU A 309 -11.65 -4.44 -17.39
C GLU A 309 -11.02 -3.04 -17.36
N PHE A 310 -9.91 -2.87 -18.08
CA PHE A 310 -9.24 -1.59 -18.23
C PHE A 310 -9.39 -1.09 -19.66
N ASN A 311 -9.96 0.10 -19.84
CA ASN A 311 -9.92 0.81 -21.12
C ASN A 311 -8.58 1.55 -21.23
N PHE A 312 -7.59 0.89 -21.80
CA PHE A 312 -6.25 1.43 -21.96
C PHE A 312 -6.18 2.34 -23.19
N LYS A 313 -5.56 3.50 -23.01
CA LYS A 313 -5.25 4.45 -24.07
C LYS A 313 -3.80 4.84 -23.94
N LYS A 314 -3.04 4.68 -25.02
CA LYS A 314 -1.64 5.07 -25.09
C LYS A 314 -1.59 6.59 -25.18
N ASP A 315 -0.90 7.21 -24.21
CA ASP A 315 -0.61 8.64 -24.29
C ASP A 315 0.26 8.88 -25.54
N GLY A 316 -0.25 9.72 -26.45
CA GLY A 316 0.35 10.02 -27.76
C GLY A 316 1.52 10.99 -27.72
#